data_AF-A0A8T7B2I6-F1
#
_entry.id   AF-A0A8T7B2I6-F1
#
_cell.length_a   1.000
_cell.length_b   1.000
_cell.length_c   1.000
_cell.angle_alpha   90.00
_cell.angle_beta   90.00
_cell.angle_gamma   90.00
#
_symmetry.space_group_name_H-M   'P 1'
#
loop_
_entity.id
_entity.type
_entity.pdbx_description
1 polymer ?
#
loop_
_entity_poly.entity_id
_entity_poly.type
_entity_poly.pdbx_seq_one_letter_code
_entity_poly.pdbx_strand_id
1 'polypeptide(L)'
;MTRSQSSANTRRPEQIAVTCITACLIALAGCERTAPDNAEQSLALVKEWVHGNYNNVAQAEADMASDLPPEQMHRPMHQLFVPMDAPNIEGYIVYQQSAMD
;
A
#
# COMPACT_ATOMS: atom_id res chain seq x y z
N MET A 1 34.74 59.62 38.51
CA MET A 1 35.23 58.23 38.67
C MET A 1 34.03 57.43 39.17
N THR A 2 33.40 56.47 38.48
CA THR A 2 33.90 55.23 37.85
C THR A 2 32.96 54.74 36.72
N ARG A 3 33.51 53.97 35.77
CA ARG A 3 32.88 53.36 34.58
C ARG A 3 31.82 52.29 34.91
N SER A 4 30.86 52.10 34.02
CA SER A 4 30.29 50.77 33.73
C SER A 4 30.18 50.59 32.21
N GLN A 5 30.99 49.69 31.66
CA GLN A 5 30.88 49.17 30.30
C GLN A 5 30.00 47.91 30.36
N SER A 6 28.94 47.85 29.56
CA SER A 6 28.27 46.59 29.23
C SER A 6 28.38 46.36 27.73
N SER A 7 29.19 45.38 27.35
CA SER A 7 29.28 44.86 25.99
C SER A 7 28.05 44.01 25.69
N ALA A 8 27.17 44.47 24.80
CA ALA A 8 26.17 43.62 24.19
C ALA A 8 26.67 43.17 22.81
N ASN A 9 27.09 41.90 22.77
CA ASN A 9 27.58 41.15 21.62
C ASN A 9 26.49 41.05 20.54
N THR A 10 26.56 41.88 19.50
CA THR A 10 25.62 41.88 18.38
C THR A 10 26.06 40.83 17.34
N ARG A 11 25.49 39.62 17.40
CA ARG A 11 25.67 38.64 16.31
C ARG A 11 24.85 39.09 15.10
N ARG A 12 25.47 39.05 13.92
CA ARG A 12 24.92 39.57 12.66
C ARG A 12 23.73 38.73 12.16
N PRO A 13 22.68 39.34 11.62
CA PRO A 13 21.46 38.66 11.14
C PRO A 13 21.69 37.70 9.97
N GLU A 14 22.84 37.79 9.29
CA GLU A 14 23.18 36.98 8.12
C GLU A 14 23.43 35.50 8.45
N GLN A 15 23.71 35.15 9.71
CA GLN A 15 23.96 33.76 10.12
C GLN A 15 22.68 32.94 10.39
N ILE A 16 21.52 33.59 10.49
CA ILE A 16 20.26 32.90 10.82
C ILE A 16 19.60 32.31 9.56
N ALA A 17 19.77 32.96 8.41
CA ALA A 17 19.08 32.57 7.17
C ALA A 17 19.58 31.23 6.59
N VAL A 18 20.87 30.92 6.72
CA VAL A 18 21.49 29.72 6.13
C VAL A 18 21.04 28.44 6.84
N THR A 19 20.76 28.52 8.14
CA THR A 19 20.35 27.37 8.96
C THR A 19 18.92 26.93 8.67
N CYS A 20 18.00 27.86 8.37
CA CYS A 20 16.60 27.54 8.08
C CYS A 20 16.40 26.86 6.73
N ILE A 21 17.14 27.25 5.69
CA ILE A 21 17.00 26.66 4.35
C ILE A 21 17.47 25.20 4.35
N THR A 22 18.55 24.91 5.07
CA THR A 22 19.10 23.55 5.18
C THR A 22 18.17 22.63 5.96
N ALA A 23 17.51 23.12 7.02
CA ALA A 23 16.54 22.35 7.80
C ALA A 23 15.26 22.00 6.99
N CYS A 24 14.80 22.92 6.13
CA CYS A 24 13.64 22.65 5.25
C CYS A 24 13.94 21.60 4.16
N LEU A 25 15.17 21.55 3.65
CA LEU A 25 15.58 20.53 2.65
C LEU A 25 15.65 19.12 3.27
N ILE A 26 16.08 18.99 4.53
CA ILE A 26 16.10 17.70 5.24
C ILE A 26 14.66 17.23 5.56
N ALA A 27 13.75 18.15 5.89
CA ALA A 27 12.35 17.82 6.17
C ALA A 27 11.58 17.33 4.93
N LEU A 28 11.96 17.78 3.72
CA LEU A 28 11.37 17.31 2.46
C LEU A 28 11.89 15.93 2.03
N ALA A 29 13.14 15.58 2.36
CA ALA A 29 13.68 14.24 2.12
C ALA A 29 13.09 13.17 3.05
N GLY A 30 12.57 13.55 4.22
CA GLY A 30 11.92 12.64 5.18
C GLY A 30 10.49 12.24 4.83
N CYS A 31 9.92 12.78 3.74
CA CYS A 31 8.59 12.42 3.23
C CYS A 31 8.63 11.43 2.05
N GLU A 32 9.79 10.85 1.73
CA GLU A 32 9.79 9.58 1.03
C GLU A 32 9.24 8.55 2.01
N ARG A 33 7.96 8.20 1.84
CA ARG A 33 7.48 6.89 2.24
C ARG A 33 8.50 5.90 1.69
N THR A 34 9.38 5.40 2.56
CA THR A 34 10.03 4.12 2.37
C THR A 34 8.86 3.14 2.27
N ALA A 35 8.37 2.93 1.05
CA ALA A 35 7.62 1.74 0.74
C ALA A 35 8.52 0.61 1.25
N PRO A 36 8.01 -0.29 2.10
CA PRO A 36 8.84 -1.37 2.59
C PRO A 36 9.46 -2.05 1.36
N ASP A 37 10.76 -2.41 1.44
CA ASP A 37 11.56 -3.03 0.38
C ASP A 37 10.94 -4.34 -0.21
N ASN A 38 9.73 -4.69 0.21
CA ASN A 38 8.96 -5.87 -0.15
C ASN A 38 7.68 -5.56 -0.98
N ALA A 39 7.34 -4.31 -1.27
CA ALA A 39 6.07 -3.99 -1.93
C ALA A 39 6.01 -4.54 -3.37
N GLU A 40 7.09 -4.34 -4.13
CA GLU A 40 7.23 -4.89 -5.48
C GLU A 40 7.27 -6.42 -5.47
N GLN A 41 7.95 -7.01 -4.48
CA GLN A 41 8.02 -8.45 -4.30
C GLN A 41 6.64 -9.05 -3.95
N SER A 42 5.89 -8.39 -3.08
CA SER A 42 4.52 -8.78 -2.71
C SER A 42 3.59 -8.68 -3.91
N LEU A 43 3.72 -7.61 -4.70
CA LEU A 43 2.95 -7.45 -5.93
C LEU A 43 3.31 -8.53 -6.95
N ALA A 44 4.57 -8.92 -7.07
CA ALA A 44 4.98 -10.03 -7.95
C ALA A 44 4.30 -11.35 -7.53
N LEU A 45 4.29 -11.66 -6.23
CA LEU A 45 3.60 -12.84 -5.70
C LEU A 45 2.09 -12.78 -5.93
N VAL A 46 1.46 -11.62 -5.73
CA VAL A 46 0.03 -11.45 -6.00
C VAL A 46 -0.27 -11.66 -7.49
N LYS A 47 0.54 -11.09 -8.38
CA LYS A 47 0.40 -11.26 -9.83
C LYS A 47 0.49 -12.72 -10.25
N GLU A 48 1.43 -13.46 -9.66
CA GLU A 48 1.60 -14.89 -9.90
C GLU A 48 0.41 -15.70 -9.38
N TRP A 49 -0.10 -15.37 -8.19
CA TRP A 49 -1.15 -16.16 -7.55
C TRP A 49 -2.56 -15.87 -8.05
N VAL A 50 -2.89 -14.62 -8.39
CA VAL A 50 -4.29 -14.18 -8.55
C VAL A 50 -4.93 -14.63 -9.86
N HIS A 51 -4.16 -14.93 -10.89
CA HIS A 51 -4.71 -15.37 -12.17
C HIS A 51 -5.00 -16.86 -12.15
N GLY A 52 -6.18 -17.26 -12.63
CA GLY A 52 -6.56 -18.66 -12.62
C GLY A 52 -8.07 -18.89 -12.61
N ASN A 53 -8.42 -20.17 -12.50
CA ASN A 53 -9.79 -20.64 -12.33
C ASN A 53 -9.91 -21.29 -10.95
N TYR A 54 -10.80 -20.76 -10.13
CA TYR A 54 -11.04 -21.17 -8.75
C TYR A 54 -12.49 -21.58 -8.59
N ASN A 55 -12.72 -22.55 -7.72
CA ASN A 55 -14.06 -22.94 -7.32
C ASN A 55 -14.06 -23.40 -5.86
N ASN A 56 -15.25 -23.39 -5.26
CA ASN A 56 -15.48 -23.89 -3.91
C ASN A 56 -16.34 -25.17 -3.90
N VAL A 57 -16.34 -25.95 -4.98
CA VAL A 57 -17.20 -27.15 -5.11
C VAL A 57 -16.93 -28.14 -3.98
N ALA A 58 -15.66 -28.41 -3.68
CA ALA A 58 -15.27 -29.31 -2.59
C ALA A 58 -15.79 -28.83 -1.22
N GLN A 59 -15.91 -27.52 -1.01
CA GLN A 59 -16.48 -26.96 0.23
C GLN A 59 -17.99 -27.18 0.29
N ALA A 60 -18.71 -26.90 -0.80
CA ALA A 60 -20.14 -27.14 -0.89
C ALA A 60 -20.48 -28.64 -0.73
N GLU A 61 -19.67 -29.53 -1.31
CA GLU A 61 -19.80 -30.99 -1.14
C GLU A 61 -19.55 -31.42 0.31
N ALA A 62 -18.56 -30.82 0.98
CA ALA A 62 -18.29 -31.11 2.40
C ALA A 62 -19.42 -30.64 3.32
N ASP A 63 -20.05 -29.49 3.03
CA ASP A 63 -21.21 -28.99 3.77
C ASP A 63 -22.41 -29.94 3.62
N MET A 64 -22.66 -30.42 2.40
CA MET A 64 -23.70 -31.41 2.11
C MET A 64 -23.44 -32.72 2.83
N ALA A 65 -22.19 -33.21 2.82
CA ALA A 65 -21.81 -34.43 3.51
C ALA A 65 -21.91 -34.32 5.05
N SER A 66 -21.85 -33.08 5.57
CA SER A 66 -21.94 -32.77 6.99
C SER A 66 -23.37 -32.45 7.46
N ASP A 67 -24.36 -32.51 6.56
CA ASP A 67 -25.78 -32.21 6.84
C ASP A 67 -25.97 -30.84 7.51
N LEU A 68 -25.22 -29.83 7.03
CA LEU A 68 -25.37 -28.48 7.56
C LEU A 68 -26.77 -27.93 7.21
N PRO A 69 -27.37 -27.14 8.12
CA PRO A 69 -28.60 -26.41 7.80
C PRO A 69 -28.42 -25.56 6.53
N PRO A 70 -29.44 -25.40 5.67
CA PRO A 70 -29.32 -24.71 4.39
C PRO A 70 -28.74 -23.29 4.47
N GLU A 71 -29.02 -22.57 5.56
CA GLU A 71 -28.49 -21.23 5.82
C GLU A 71 -26.99 -21.19 6.15
N GLN A 72 -26.37 -22.35 6.39
CA GLN A 72 -24.95 -22.51 6.70
C GLN A 72 -24.18 -23.15 5.53
N MET A 73 -24.87 -23.59 4.47
CA MET A 73 -24.24 -24.21 3.31
C MET A 73 -23.64 -23.16 2.38
N HIS A 74 -22.44 -23.43 1.87
CA HIS A 74 -21.85 -22.66 0.80
C HIS A 74 -22.54 -23.02 -0.52
N ARG A 75 -22.86 -21.99 -1.32
CA ARG A 75 -23.26 -22.20 -2.70
C ARG A 75 -22.03 -22.49 -3.56
N PRO A 76 -22.08 -23.48 -4.47
CA PRO A 76 -21.05 -23.66 -5.46
C PRO A 76 -20.90 -22.42 -6.34
N MET A 77 -19.65 -21.99 -6.53
CA MET A 77 -19.26 -20.87 -7.35
C MET A 77 -17.99 -21.18 -8.12
N HIS A 78 -17.89 -20.60 -9.31
CA HIS A 78 -16.69 -20.59 -10.14
C HIS A 78 -16.24 -19.15 -10.35
N GLN A 79 -14.93 -18.94 -10.24
CA GLN A 79 -14.29 -17.64 -10.42
C GLN A 79 -13.14 -17.76 -11.41
N LEU A 80 -13.14 -16.87 -12.40
CA LEU A 80 -12.08 -16.75 -13.38
C LEU A 80 -11.42 -15.37 -13.23
N PHE A 81 -10.10 -15.36 -13.15
CA PHE A 81 -9.26 -14.16 -13.11
C PHE A 81 -8.25 -14.21 -14.25
N VAL A 82 -8.32 -13.25 -15.17
CA VAL A 82 -7.45 -13.20 -16.36
C VAL A 82 -6.75 -11.84 -16.42
N PRO A 83 -5.40 -11.80 -16.45
CA PRO A 83 -4.69 -10.56 -16.68
C PRO A 83 -5.06 -9.98 -18.04
N MET A 84 -5.27 -8.67 -18.12
CA MET A 84 -5.61 -8.01 -19.38
C MET A 84 -4.95 -6.66 -19.51
N ASP A 85 -4.72 -6.24 -20.75
CA ASP A 85 -4.35 -4.87 -21.06
C ASP A 85 -5.60 -4.01 -21.18
N ALA A 86 -5.63 -2.90 -20.44
CA ALA A 86 -6.71 -1.92 -20.49
C ALA A 86 -6.13 -0.54 -20.90
N PRO A 87 -6.40 -0.06 -22.12
CA PRO A 87 -5.90 1.23 -22.56
C PRO A 87 -6.32 2.35 -21.59
N ASN A 88 -5.36 3.20 -21.24
CA ASN A 88 -5.53 4.34 -20.32
C ASN A 88 -5.79 3.97 -18.85
N ILE A 89 -5.57 2.72 -18.45
CA ILE A 89 -5.57 2.32 -17.04
C ILE A 89 -4.15 1.89 -16.68
N GLU A 90 -3.53 2.60 -15.73
CA GLU A 90 -2.21 2.24 -15.22
C GLU A 90 -2.30 1.10 -14.20
N GLY A 91 -1.30 0.22 -14.22
CA GLY A 91 -1.14 -0.85 -13.24
C GLY A 91 -1.45 -2.25 -13.77
N TYR A 92 -1.58 -3.19 -12.85
CA TYR A 92 -1.89 -4.59 -13.17
C TYR A 92 -3.40 -4.79 -13.13
N ILE A 93 -3.98 -5.06 -14.30
CA ILE A 93 -5.43 -5.18 -14.47
C ILE A 93 -5.80 -6.64 -14.69
N VAL A 94 -6.86 -7.06 -14.02
CA VAL A 94 -7.38 -8.42 -14.08
C VAL A 94 -8.88 -8.34 -14.38
N TYR A 95 -9.29 -9.01 -15.45
CA TYR A 95 -10.69 -9.31 -15.70
C TYR A 95 -11.16 -10.38 -14.72
N GLN A 96 -12.31 -10.14 -14.07
CA GLN A 96 -12.92 -11.07 -13.13
C GLN A 96 -14.30 -11.48 -13.63
N GLN A 97 -14.57 -12.79 -13.61
CA GLN A 97 -15.88 -13.36 -13.84
C GLN A 97 -16.25 -14.27 -12.67
N SER A 98 -17.50 -14.16 -12.20
CA SER A 98 -18.09 -15.08 -11.21
C SER A 98 -19.34 -15.71 -11.81
N ALA A 99 -19.50 -17.01 -11.63
CA ALA A 99 -20.73 -17.73 -11.92
C ALA A 99 -21.12 -18.59 -10.71
N MET A 100 -22.43 -18.70 -10.47
CA MET A 100 -22.98 -19.69 -9.54
C MET A 100 -23.52 -20.84 -10.38
N ASP A 101 -23.40 -22.06 -9.86
CA ASP A 101 -24.07 -23.23 -10.41
C ASP A 101 -25.55 -23.29 -9.99
#